data_AF-A0A9Q0YWQ6-F1
#
_entry.id   AF-A0A9Q0YWQ6-F1
#
_cell.length_a   1.000
_cell.length_b   1.000
_cell.length_c   1.000
_cell.angle_alpha   90.00
_cell.angle_beta   90.00
_cell.angle_gamma   90.00
#
_symmetry.space_group_name_H-M   'P 1'
#
loop_
_entity.id
_entity.type
_entity.pdbx_description
1 polymer ?
#
loop_
_entity_poly.entity_id
_entity_poly.type
_entity_poly.pdbx_seq_one_letter_code
_entity_poly.pdbx_strand_id
1 'polypeptide(L)'
;MVRGIGQMDSAGEGVGLVFLTLALCTIVMFEQCQGRSVYEEPANCLRLECAPYQVIHSQKDYEIRSYRAATWISTSPIHSNSFKDAAGRGFNMRQCLEL
;
A
#
# COMPACT_ATOMS: atom_id res chain seq x y z
N MET A 1 25.56 -57.65 -25.84
CA MET A 1 24.40 -56.89 -26.36
C MET A 1 24.36 -55.55 -25.64
N VAL A 2 24.70 -54.48 -26.35
CA VAL A 2 24.73 -53.10 -25.84
C VAL A 2 23.29 -52.60 -25.74
N ARG A 3 22.86 -52.17 -24.55
CA ARG A 3 21.58 -51.46 -24.37
C ARG A 3 21.71 -50.07 -24.98
N GLY A 4 20.88 -49.80 -26.01
CA GLY A 4 20.82 -48.50 -26.67
C GLY A 4 20.44 -47.39 -25.70
N ILE A 5 21.22 -46.32 -25.74
CA ILE A 5 20.94 -45.07 -25.05
C ILE A 5 19.84 -44.40 -25.89
N GLY A 6 18.65 -44.28 -25.31
CA GLY A 6 17.54 -43.55 -25.93
C GLY A 6 17.95 -42.10 -26.14
N GLN A 7 18.03 -41.70 -27.39
CA GLN A 7 18.23 -40.34 -27.84
C GLN A 7 16.97 -39.54 -27.46
N MET A 8 17.13 -38.56 -26.57
CA MET A 8 16.05 -37.68 -26.16
C MET A 8 16.09 -36.47 -27.09
N ASP A 9 15.14 -36.43 -28.03
CA ASP A 9 15.06 -35.38 -29.03
C ASP A 9 14.79 -34.02 -28.36
N SER A 10 15.64 -33.06 -28.72
CA SER A 10 15.63 -31.67 -28.28
C SER A 10 14.45 -30.93 -28.89
N ALA A 11 13.35 -30.80 -28.13
CA ALA A 11 12.21 -29.94 -28.46
C ALA A 11 11.75 -29.06 -27.28
N GLY A 12 12.61 -28.92 -26.24
CA GLY A 12 12.23 -28.32 -24.95
C GLY A 12 12.82 -26.93 -24.65
N GLU A 13 13.79 -26.45 -25.43
CA GLU A 13 14.56 -25.26 -25.07
C GLU A 13 13.78 -23.94 -25.25
N GLY A 14 13.04 -23.80 -26.36
CA GLY A 14 12.27 -22.58 -26.63
C GLY A 14 11.00 -22.45 -25.78
N VAL A 15 10.34 -23.56 -25.49
CA VAL A 15 9.10 -23.58 -24.69
C VAL A 15 9.39 -23.27 -23.22
N GLY A 16 10.47 -23.83 -22.66
CA GLY A 16 10.91 -23.54 -21.30
C GLY A 16 11.30 -22.07 -21.10
N LEU A 17 12.00 -21.48 -22.07
CA LEU A 17 12.35 -20.05 -22.06
C LEU A 17 11.12 -19.14 -22.06
N VAL A 18 10.08 -19.46 -22.83
CA VAL A 18 8.83 -18.68 -22.87
C VAL A 18 8.07 -18.73 -21.55
N PHE A 19 7.97 -19.90 -20.92
CA PHE A 19 7.33 -20.02 -19.61
C PHE A 19 8.13 -19.31 -18.52
N LEU A 20 9.46 -19.39 -18.57
CA LEU A 20 10.34 -18.70 -17.64
C LEU A 20 10.21 -17.17 -17.78
N THR A 21 10.19 -16.64 -19.00
CA THR A 21 10.02 -15.19 -19.23
C THR A 21 8.63 -14.71 -18.82
N LEU A 22 7.57 -15.47 -19.08
CA LEU A 22 6.22 -15.16 -18.60
C LEU A 22 6.14 -15.13 -17.07
N ALA A 23 6.72 -16.14 -16.39
CA ALA A 23 6.79 -16.18 -14.94
C ALA A 23 7.53 -14.96 -14.37
N LEU A 24 8.69 -14.62 -14.94
CA LEU A 24 9.46 -13.44 -14.55
C LEU A 24 8.68 -12.14 -14.79
N CYS A 25 7.99 -11.99 -15.93
CA CYS A 25 7.13 -10.84 -16.20
C CYS A 25 5.99 -10.72 -15.18
N THR A 26 5.34 -11.81 -14.81
CA THR A 26 4.27 -11.77 -13.79
C THR A 26 4.79 -11.37 -12.42
N ILE A 27 5.99 -11.79 -12.03
CA ILE A 27 6.62 -11.41 -10.75
C ILE A 27 6.96 -9.92 -10.74
N VAL A 28 7.57 -9.39 -11.82
CA VAL A 28 7.94 -7.97 -11.92
C VAL A 28 6.71 -7.06 -11.90
N MET A 29 5.63 -7.45 -12.60
CA MET A 29 4.39 -6.69 -12.60
C MET A 29 3.69 -6.73 -11.23
N PHE A 30 3.79 -7.84 -10.50
CA PHE A 30 3.19 -7.98 -9.17
C PHE A 30 3.87 -7.09 -8.12
N GLU A 31 5.20 -6.98 -8.14
CA GLU A 31 5.92 -6.08 -7.23
C GLU A 31 5.62 -4.60 -7.48
N GLN A 32 5.41 -4.20 -8.74
CA GLN A 32 5.01 -2.82 -9.08
C GLN A 32 3.62 -2.45 -8.53
N CYS A 33 2.73 -3.41 -8.29
CA CYS A 33 1.40 -3.14 -7.73
C CYS A 33 1.39 -2.98 -6.21
N GLN A 34 2.43 -3.41 -5.49
CA GLN A 34 2.56 -3.15 -4.07
C GLN A 34 3.27 -1.81 -3.87
N GLY A 35 2.51 -0.76 -3.57
CA GLY A 35 3.07 0.55 -3.26
C GLY A 35 4.02 0.46 -2.07
N ARG A 36 5.32 0.47 -2.32
CA ARG A 36 6.33 0.58 -1.27
C ARG A 36 6.46 2.05 -0.88
N SER A 37 6.27 2.37 0.40
CA SER A 37 6.48 3.74 0.88
C SER A 37 7.96 4.13 0.75
N VAL A 38 8.21 5.32 0.22
CA VAL A 38 9.53 5.98 0.26
C VAL A 38 9.72 6.71 1.60
N TYR A 39 8.64 6.90 2.36
CA TYR A 39 8.65 7.54 3.66
C TYR A 39 8.82 6.51 4.77
N GLU A 40 9.52 6.92 5.83
CA GLU A 40 9.52 6.14 7.06
C GLU A 40 8.13 6.22 7.71
N GLU A 41 7.79 5.16 8.47
CA GLU A 41 6.58 5.17 9.27
C GLU A 41 6.60 6.40 10.22
N PRO A 42 5.51 7.18 10.32
CA PRO A 42 5.48 8.34 11.20
C PRO A 42 5.81 7.94 12.64
N ALA A 43 6.77 8.61 13.27
CA ALA A 43 7.29 8.24 14.58
C ALA A 43 6.21 8.15 15.68
N ASN A 44 5.11 8.90 15.54
CA ASN A 44 3.97 8.82 16.44
C ASN A 44 3.21 7.48 16.34
N CYS A 45 3.14 6.89 15.15
CA CYS A 45 2.45 5.61 14.92
C CYS A 45 3.23 4.40 15.44
N LEU A 46 4.53 4.56 15.75
CA LEU A 46 5.33 3.53 16.41
C LEU A 46 4.86 3.22 17.84
N ARG A 47 4.12 4.15 18.48
CA ARG A 47 3.70 4.03 19.88
C ARG A 47 2.22 4.30 20.12
N LEU A 48 1.56 5.05 19.24
CA LEU A 48 0.15 5.41 19.33
C LEU A 48 -0.63 4.77 18.18
N GLU A 49 -1.90 4.47 18.42
CA GLU A 49 -2.77 3.98 17.37
C GLU A 49 -2.96 5.05 16.29
N CYS A 50 -2.83 4.62 15.03
CA CYS A 50 -3.03 5.45 13.85
C CYS A 50 -4.11 4.82 12.95
N ALA A 51 -4.80 5.65 12.18
CA ALA A 51 -5.79 5.17 11.22
C ALA A 51 -5.11 4.22 10.19
N PRO A 52 -5.61 2.99 9.98
CA PRO A 52 -4.97 2.03 9.10
C PRO A 52 -5.13 2.40 7.63
N TYR A 53 -4.04 2.32 6.87
CA TYR A 53 -4.01 2.56 5.43
C TYR A 53 -3.08 1.58 4.70
N GLN A 54 -3.27 1.47 3.39
CA GLN A 54 -2.34 0.82 2.47
C GLN A 54 -1.74 1.88 1.55
N VAL A 55 -0.43 1.80 1.28
CA VAL A 55 0.23 2.64 0.30
C VAL A 55 0.02 2.04 -1.07
N ILE A 56 -0.63 2.79 -1.96
CA ILE A 56 -0.88 2.38 -3.35
C ILE A 56 0.33 2.79 -4.21
N HIS A 57 0.85 4.00 -3.99
CA HIS A 57 1.97 4.55 -4.74
C HIS A 57 2.74 5.54 -3.89
N SER A 58 4.06 5.56 -4.00
CA SER A 58 4.91 6.54 -3.30
C SER A 58 5.91 7.14 -4.27
N GLN A 59 6.01 8.45 -4.28
CA GLN A 59 7.07 9.21 -4.94
C GLN A 59 7.84 10.03 -3.91
N LYS A 60 8.87 10.75 -4.36
CA LYS A 60 9.67 11.64 -3.51
C LYS A 60 8.83 12.72 -2.83
N ASP A 61 7.84 13.27 -3.55
CA ASP A 61 7.11 14.47 -3.12
C ASP A 61 5.68 14.18 -2.65
N TYR A 62 5.18 12.95 -2.82
CA TYR A 62 3.85 12.56 -2.38
C TYR A 62 3.68 11.04 -2.22
N GLU A 63 2.63 10.66 -1.49
CA GLU A 63 2.17 9.29 -1.35
C GLU A 63 0.65 9.20 -1.58
N ILE A 64 0.22 8.13 -2.24
CA ILE A 64 -1.19 7.77 -2.40
C ILE A 64 -1.53 6.71 -1.36
N ARG A 65 -2.43 7.06 -0.43
CA ARG A 65 -2.89 6.20 0.66
C ARG A 65 -4.36 5.83 0.49
N SER A 66 -4.67 4.54 0.60
CA SER A 66 -6.04 4.04 0.74
C SER A 66 -6.33 3.73 2.19
N TYR A 67 -7.13 4.57 2.85
CA TYR A 67 -7.59 4.35 4.21
C TYR A 67 -8.70 3.30 4.24
N ARG A 68 -8.68 2.43 5.26
CA ARG A 68 -9.81 1.52 5.53
C ARG A 68 -10.98 2.29 6.13
N ALA A 69 -12.17 1.71 6.06
CA ALA A 69 -13.34 2.25 6.76
C ALA A 69 -13.05 2.35 8.27
N ALA A 70 -13.34 3.52 8.85
CA ALA A 70 -13.14 3.82 10.26
C ALA A 70 -14.19 4.85 10.72
N THR A 71 -14.52 4.83 12.01
CA THR A 71 -15.41 5.81 12.63
C THR A 71 -14.59 7.01 13.10
N TRP A 72 -15.06 8.22 12.79
CA TRP A 72 -14.42 9.47 13.20
C TRP A 72 -15.36 10.26 14.09
N ILE A 73 -14.80 10.83 15.15
CA ILE A 73 -15.50 11.79 16.00
C ILE A 73 -15.29 13.18 15.40
N SER A 74 -16.38 13.84 15.02
CA SER A 74 -16.37 15.17 14.41
C SER A 74 -17.27 16.14 15.16
N THR A 75 -17.01 17.44 15.03
CA THR A 75 -17.87 18.51 15.55
C THR A 75 -18.62 19.22 14.43
N SER A 76 -19.67 19.96 14.78
CA SER A 76 -20.36 20.88 13.86
C SER A 76 -19.39 21.93 13.29
N PRO A 77 -19.66 22.48 12.09
CA PRO A 77 -18.83 23.51 11.49
C PRO A 77 -18.55 24.68 12.44
N ILE A 78 -17.28 25.07 12.54
CA ILE A 78 -16.85 26.21 13.36
C ILE A 78 -16.63 27.40 12.43
N HIS A 79 -17.47 28.43 12.56
CA HIS A 79 -17.32 29.65 11.78
C HIS A 79 -16.10 30.44 12.26
N SER A 80 -15.06 30.47 11.44
CA SER A 80 -13.86 31.30 11.60
C SER A 80 -13.27 31.60 10.24
N ASN A 81 -12.60 32.74 10.10
CA ASN A 81 -11.78 33.05 8.93
C ASN A 81 -10.37 32.47 9.02
N SER A 82 -10.02 31.81 10.14
CA SER A 82 -8.70 31.25 10.39
C SER A 82 -8.79 29.75 10.68
N PHE A 83 -8.09 28.96 9.86
CA PHE A 83 -7.99 27.52 10.06
C PHE A 83 -7.42 27.17 11.44
N LYS A 84 -6.39 27.90 11.88
CA LYS A 84 -5.73 27.66 13.17
C LYS A 84 -6.70 27.85 14.34
N ASP A 85 -7.51 28.90 14.29
CA ASP A 85 -8.51 29.21 15.32
C ASP A 85 -9.65 28.17 15.31
N ALA A 86 -10.20 27.84 14.15
CA ALA A 86 -11.24 26.81 14.03
C ALA A 86 -10.76 25.44 14.52
N ALA A 87 -9.57 25.00 14.09
CA ALA A 87 -8.98 23.72 14.50
C ALA A 87 -8.70 23.69 16.00
N GLY A 88 -8.19 24.78 16.58
CA GLY A 88 -7.94 24.90 18.02
C GLY A 88 -9.23 24.84 18.84
N ARG A 89 -10.30 25.51 18.40
CA ARG A 89 -11.61 25.40 19.07
C ARG A 89 -12.21 24.00 18.95
N GLY A 90 -12.12 23.39 17.77
CA GLY A 90 -12.63 22.04 17.53
C GLY A 90 -11.92 20.99 18.38
N PHE A 91 -10.60 21.07 18.49
CA PHE A 91 -9.81 20.16 19.33
C PHE A 91 -10.15 20.28 20.82
N ASN A 92 -10.42 21.50 21.29
CA ASN A 92 -10.80 21.74 22.70
C ASN A 92 -12.29 21.53 22.96
N MET A 93 -13.09 21.25 21.93
CA MET A 93 -14.50 20.98 22.09
C MET A 93 -14.66 19.63 22.74
N ARG A 94 -15.23 19.61 23.95
CA ARG A 94 -15.66 18.36 24.56
C ARG A 94 -16.85 17.85 23.77
N GLN A 95 -16.69 16.69 23.15
CA GLN A 95 -17.81 15.96 22.61
C GLN A 95 -18.71 15.58 23.79
N CYS A 96 -19.88 16.21 23.92
CA CYS A 96 -20.97 15.54 24.59
C CYS A 96 -21.32 14.36 23.68
N LEU A 97 -20.97 13.16 24.10
CA LEU A 97 -21.54 11.95 23.52
C LEU A 97 -23.04 12.04 23.79
N GLU A 98 -23.82 12.50 22.82
CA GLU A 98 -25.24 12.18 22.75
C GLU A 98 -25.32 10.69 22.39
N LEU A 99 -25.14 9.86 23.42
CA LEU A 99 -25.48 8.44 23.42
C LEU A 99 -26.88 8.26 23.99
#